data_AF-A0A945V2M5-F1
#
_entry.id   AF-A0A945V2M5-F1
#
_cell.length_a   1.000
_cell.length_b   1.000
_cell.length_c   1.000
_cell.angle_alpha   90.00
_cell.angle_beta   90.00
_cell.angle_gamma   90.00
#
_symmetry.space_group_name_H-M   'P 1'
#
loop_
_entity.id
_entity.type
_entity.pdbx_description
1 polymer ?
#
loop_
_entity_poly.entity_id
_entity_poly.type
_entity_poly.pdbx_seq_one_letter_code
_entity_poly.pdbx_strand_id
1 'polypeptide(L)'
;MKRRGVEKKIILPGNNTINKDQNLMALIARSYRWLQDLKEGRVNNITEIAANEKMDDGDASRFIQFAFLAPEIVTSIFEGRQPLDLTSEKLKRLGSLPHSWSDQKSRLGY
;
A
#
# COMPACT_ATOMS: atom_id res chain seq x y z
N MET A 1 9.45 27.58 -12.54
CA MET A 1 10.03 26.25 -12.84
C MET A 1 11.05 25.91 -11.78
N LYS A 2 10.90 24.79 -11.06
CA LYS A 2 11.98 24.26 -10.20
C LYS A 2 11.91 22.74 -10.21
N ARG A 3 12.80 22.14 -11.01
CA ARG A 3 13.02 20.69 -11.10
C ARG A 3 13.63 20.23 -9.77
N ARG A 4 12.99 19.30 -9.06
CA ARG A 4 13.61 18.58 -7.94
C ARG A 4 14.16 17.27 -8.48
N GLY A 5 15.47 17.11 -8.33
CA GLY A 5 16.27 16.06 -8.94
C GLY A 5 15.82 14.67 -8.53
N VAL A 6 15.82 13.76 -9.49
CA VAL A 6 15.63 12.33 -9.29
C VAL A 6 16.93 11.81 -8.68
N GLU A 7 16.95 11.58 -7.37
CA GLU A 7 18.09 10.93 -6.72
C GLU A 7 18.14 9.46 -7.15
N LYS A 8 19.05 9.14 -8.08
CA LYS A 8 19.41 7.75 -8.39
C LYS A 8 20.24 7.21 -7.22
N LYS A 9 19.60 6.43 -6.35
CA LYS A 9 20.31 5.65 -5.32
C LYS A 9 21.03 4.49 -6.02
N ILE A 10 22.34 4.58 -6.15
CA ILE A 10 23.21 3.49 -6.60
C ILE A 10 23.25 2.46 -5.47
N ILE A 11 22.75 1.26 -5.71
CA ILE A 11 22.81 0.14 -4.77
C ILE A 11 24.02 -0.71 -5.14
N LEU A 12 25.00 -0.74 -4.24
CA LEU A 12 26.20 -1.58 -4.28
C LEU A 12 25.81 -3.05 -4.01
N PRO A 13 26.33 -4.05 -4.76
CA PRO A 13 25.99 -5.44 -4.52
C PRO A 13 26.82 -5.93 -3.34
N GLY A 14 26.24 -5.98 -2.14
CA GLY A 14 27.00 -6.46 -0.98
C GLY A 14 26.33 -6.41 0.38
N ASN A 15 25.23 -5.67 0.55
CA ASN A 15 24.51 -5.65 1.82
C ASN A 15 23.05 -6.06 1.58
N ASN A 16 22.69 -7.26 2.05
CA ASN A 16 21.34 -7.79 2.08
C ASN A 16 20.47 -7.00 3.10
N THR A 17 20.37 -5.68 2.95
CA THR A 17 19.50 -4.84 3.77
C THR A 17 18.08 -5.11 3.34
N ILE A 18 17.38 -5.90 4.14
CA ILE A 18 15.93 -6.07 4.13
C ILE A 18 15.31 -4.67 3.92
N ASN A 19 14.85 -4.37 2.70
CA ASN A 19 14.33 -3.06 2.36
C ASN A 19 12.87 -3.02 2.82
N LYS A 20 12.68 -2.75 4.11
CA LYS A 20 11.38 -2.51 4.71
C LYS A 20 10.87 -1.15 4.23
N ASP A 21 10.12 -1.14 3.13
CA ASP A 21 9.46 0.06 2.59
C ASP A 21 8.43 0.57 3.62
N GLN A 22 8.84 1.57 4.39
CA GLN A 22 8.02 2.18 5.44
C GLN A 22 6.73 2.79 4.89
N ASN A 23 6.77 3.33 3.67
CA ASN A 23 5.59 3.91 3.04
C ASN A 23 4.60 2.83 2.63
N LEU A 24 5.08 1.67 2.18
CA LEU A 24 4.23 0.54 1.82
C LEU A 24 3.55 -0.04 3.06
N MET A 25 4.31 -0.27 4.14
CA MET A 25 3.75 -0.74 5.41
C MET A 25 2.74 0.27 5.99
N ALA A 26 3.07 1.57 5.98
CA ALA A 26 2.17 2.62 6.46
C ALA A 26 0.88 2.69 5.65
N LEU A 27 0.94 2.51 4.33
CA LEU A 27 -0.24 2.47 3.47
C LEU A 27 -1.16 1.30 3.84
N ILE A 28 -0.60 0.10 4.04
CA ILE A 28 -1.37 -1.08 4.44
C ILE A 28 -1.98 -0.88 5.84
N ALA A 29 -1.17 -0.48 6.82
CA ALA A 29 -1.63 -0.23 8.18
C ALA A 29 -2.75 0.81 8.23
N ARG A 30 -2.62 1.90 7.45
CA ARG A 30 -3.65 2.92 7.33
C ARG A 30 -4.95 2.39 6.74
N SER A 31 -4.85 1.54 5.72
CA SER A 31 -6.01 0.91 5.10
C SER A 31 -6.78 0.02 6.09
N TYR A 32 -6.07 -0.77 6.90
CA TYR A 32 -6.66 -1.54 7.99
C TYR A 32 -7.31 -0.65 9.04
N ARG A 33 -6.67 0.45 9.43
CA ARG A 33 -7.23 1.40 10.39
C ARG A 33 -8.56 1.97 9.87
N TRP A 34 -8.62 2.42 8.62
CA TRP A 34 -9.88 2.93 8.04
C TRP A 34 -10.98 1.88 8.02
N LEU A 35 -10.67 0.63 7.66
CA LEU A 35 -11.63 -0.47 7.72
C LEU A 35 -12.14 -0.69 9.15
N GLN A 36 -11.26 -0.62 10.13
CA GLN A 36 -11.61 -0.75 11.53
C GLN A 36 -12.47 0.43 12.02
N ASP A 37 -12.14 1.65 11.61
CA ASP A 37 -12.90 2.84 11.95
C ASP A 37 -14.32 2.79 11.37
N LEU A 38 -14.50 2.28 10.16
CA LEU A 38 -15.82 2.01 9.59
C LEU A 38 -16.59 0.94 10.37
N LYS A 39 -15.92 -0.17 10.72
CA LYS A 39 -16.54 -1.27 11.48
C LYS A 39 -17.01 -0.82 12.86
N GLU A 40 -16.26 0.06 13.50
CA GLU A 40 -16.56 0.58 14.83
C GLU A 40 -17.46 1.83 14.80
N GLY A 41 -17.82 2.33 13.62
CA GLY A 41 -18.63 3.54 13.48
C GLY A 41 -17.91 4.83 13.89
N ARG A 42 -16.57 4.82 13.96
CA ARG A 42 -15.76 6.04 14.19
C ARG A 42 -15.78 6.98 12.99
N VAL A 43 -16.00 6.43 11.79
CA VAL A 43 -16.29 7.16 10.56
C VAL A 43 -17.48 6.50 9.89
N ASN A 44 -18.30 7.29 9.21
CA ASN A 44 -19.59 6.86 8.67
C ASN A 44 -19.48 6.28 7.25
N ASN A 45 -18.50 6.75 6.47
CA ASN A 45 -18.33 6.36 5.07
C ASN A 45 -16.94 6.70 4.53
N ILE A 46 -16.68 6.32 3.28
CA ILE A 46 -15.40 6.56 2.58
C ILE A 46 -15.16 8.06 2.37
N THR A 47 -16.20 8.87 2.15
CA THR A 47 -16.07 10.32 1.97
C THR A 47 -15.54 11.01 3.23
N GLU A 48 -15.95 10.56 4.41
CA GLU A 48 -15.41 11.04 5.66
C GLU A 48 -13.92 10.65 5.83
N ILE A 49 -13.54 9.43 5.42
CA ILE A 49 -12.13 9.02 5.37
C ILE A 49 -11.32 9.93 4.45
N ALA A 50 -11.84 10.19 3.25
CA ALA A 50 -11.19 11.04 2.25
C ALA A 50 -10.96 12.47 2.79
N ALA A 51 -11.99 13.05 3.41
CA ALA A 51 -11.93 14.37 4.04
C ALA A 51 -10.90 14.41 5.18
N ASN A 52 -10.91 13.42 6.08
CA ASN A 52 -9.98 13.33 7.21
C ASN A 52 -8.51 13.20 6.76
N GLU A 53 -8.28 12.53 5.64
CA GLU A 53 -6.96 12.27 5.08
C GLU A 53 -6.51 13.30 4.04
N LYS A 54 -7.39 14.25 3.69
CA LYS A 54 -7.17 15.27 2.65
C LYS A 54 -6.81 14.66 1.29
N MET A 55 -7.55 13.63 0.90
CA MET A 55 -7.47 12.98 -0.42
C MET A 55 -8.84 12.96 -1.10
N ASP A 56 -8.89 12.57 -2.38
CA ASP A 56 -10.17 12.38 -3.06
C ASP A 56 -10.84 11.06 -2.70
N ASP A 57 -12.16 11.00 -2.87
CA ASP A 57 -12.97 9.80 -2.60
C ASP A 57 -12.52 8.56 -3.39
N GLY A 58 -12.03 8.76 -4.62
CA GLY A 58 -11.53 7.69 -5.48
C GLY A 58 -10.27 7.06 -4.90
N ASP A 59 -9.32 7.87 -4.47
CA ASP A 59 -8.11 7.43 -3.76
C ASP A 59 -8.46 6.71 -2.46
N ALA A 60 -9.35 7.27 -1.63
CA ALA A 60 -9.78 6.63 -0.39
C ALA A 60 -10.44 5.26 -0.66
N SER A 61 -11.32 5.20 -1.67
CA SER A 61 -12.00 3.97 -2.10
C SER A 61 -11.05 2.91 -2.66
N ARG A 62 -10.02 3.32 -3.40
CA ARG A 62 -9.01 2.40 -3.92
C ARG A 62 -8.08 1.91 -2.82
N PHE A 63 -7.63 2.80 -1.95
CA PHE A 63 -6.62 2.46 -0.96
C PHE A 63 -7.20 1.63 0.18
N ILE A 64 -8.45 1.84 0.59
CA ILE A 64 -9.08 1.00 1.61
C ILE A 64 -9.14 -0.48 1.22
N GLN A 65 -9.13 -0.80 -0.09
CA GLN A 65 -9.06 -2.18 -0.59
C GLN A 65 -7.79 -2.91 -0.14
N PHE A 66 -6.71 -2.19 0.17
CA PHE A 66 -5.45 -2.81 0.62
C PHE A 66 -5.56 -3.44 2.02
N ALA A 67 -6.63 -3.14 2.78
CA ALA A 67 -6.98 -3.89 4.00
C ALA A 67 -7.40 -5.35 3.73
N PHE A 68 -7.64 -5.70 2.46
CA PHE A 68 -8.07 -7.03 2.01
C PHE A 68 -6.98 -7.76 1.22
N LEU A 69 -5.73 -7.31 1.32
CA LEU A 69 -4.58 -8.03 0.78
C LEU A 69 -4.48 -9.45 1.38
N ALA A 70 -4.03 -10.39 0.57
CA ALA A 70 -3.76 -11.75 1.01
C ALA A 70 -2.79 -11.72 2.21
N PRO A 71 -3.07 -12.48 3.29
CA PRO A 71 -2.24 -12.46 4.49
C PRO A 71 -0.74 -12.72 4.21
N GLU A 72 -0.44 -13.64 3.28
CA GLU A 72 0.92 -13.96 2.86
C GLU A 72 1.68 -12.74 2.29
N ILE A 73 0.98 -11.89 1.53
CA ILE A 73 1.53 -10.67 0.94
C ILE A 73 1.84 -9.65 2.03
N VAL A 74 0.90 -9.47 2.98
CA VAL A 74 1.09 -8.58 4.12
C VAL A 74 2.30 -9.04 4.94
N THR A 75 2.36 -10.33 5.31
CA THR A 75 3.51 -10.89 6.05
C THR A 75 4.83 -10.66 5.32
N SER A 76 4.88 -10.94 4.02
CA SER A 76 6.08 -10.75 3.22
C SER A 76 6.56 -9.29 3.22
N ILE A 77 5.65 -8.33 3.12
CA ILE A 77 5.97 -6.89 3.17
C ILE A 77 6.57 -6.49 4.52
N PHE A 78 5.99 -6.94 5.64
CA PHE A 78 6.48 -6.61 6.98
C PHE A 78 7.81 -7.30 7.33
N GLU A 79 8.07 -8.45 6.72
CA GLU A 79 9.36 -9.15 6.79
C GLU A 79 10.40 -8.61 5.81
N GLY A 80 10.00 -7.72 4.89
CA GLY A 80 10.87 -7.15 3.86
C GLY A 80 11.24 -8.16 2.76
N ARG A 81 10.40 -9.18 2.56
CA ARG A 81 10.52 -10.23 1.53
C ARG A 81 9.65 -9.95 0.30
N GLN A 82 9.01 -8.78 0.22
CA GLN A 82 8.17 -8.42 -0.91
C GLN A 82 8.98 -8.33 -2.22
N PRO A 83 8.34 -8.53 -3.38
CA PRO A 83 8.98 -8.28 -4.68
C PRO A 83 9.60 -6.88 -4.75
N LEU A 84 10.80 -6.76 -5.31
CA LEU A 84 11.56 -5.49 -5.34
C LEU A 84 10.83 -4.35 -6.05
N ASP A 85 9.95 -4.69 -6.98
CA ASP A 85 9.14 -3.75 -7.73
C ASP A 85 7.82 -3.40 -7.02
N LEU A 86 7.44 -4.13 -5.96
CA LEU A 86 6.28 -3.81 -5.13
C LEU A 86 6.61 -2.69 -4.14
N THR A 87 6.34 -1.46 -4.57
CA THR A 87 6.45 -0.24 -3.75
C THR A 87 5.07 0.31 -3.39
N SER A 88 5.03 1.22 -2.41
CA SER A 88 3.81 1.99 -2.12
C SER A 88 3.24 2.71 -3.35
N GLU A 89 4.08 3.28 -4.21
CA GLU A 89 3.63 3.92 -5.46
C GLU A 89 3.04 2.92 -6.46
N LYS A 90 3.66 1.74 -6.62
CA LYS A 90 3.12 0.68 -7.50
C LYS A 90 1.76 0.23 -7.00
N LEU A 91 1.61 0.04 -5.69
CA LEU A 91 0.34 -0.35 -5.09
C LEU A 91 -0.74 0.72 -5.26
N LYS A 92 -0.43 2.01 -5.05
CA LYS A 92 -1.38 3.13 -5.27
C LYS A 92 -1.81 3.31 -6.73
N ARG A 93 -0.95 2.93 -7.68
CA ARG A 93 -1.27 2.94 -9.13
C ARG A 93 -2.11 1.73 -9.55
N LEU A 94 -2.34 0.76 -8.66
CA LEU A 94 -3.30 -0.30 -8.89
C LEU A 94 -4.70 0.34 -8.98
N GLY A 95 -5.43 0.01 -10.04
CA GLY A 95 -6.80 0.51 -10.24
C GLY A 95 -7.74 -0.10 -9.20
N SER A 96 -7.93 -1.42 -9.26
CA SER A 96 -8.67 -2.19 -8.26
C SER A 96 -7.82 -3.37 -7.79
N LEU A 97 -7.97 -3.72 -6.52
CA LEU A 97 -7.37 -4.93 -5.98
C LEU A 97 -8.23 -6.14 -6.41
N PRO A 98 -7.65 -7.19 -7.01
CA PRO A 98 -8.41 -8.41 -7.28
C PRO A 98 -9.02 -8.99 -5.99
N HIS A 99 -10.26 -9.48 -6.05
CA HIS A 99 -10.93 -10.05 -4.88
C HIS A 99 -10.35 -11.41 -4.48
N SER A 100 -9.89 -12.21 -5.45
CA SER A 100 -9.23 -13.50 -5.23
C SER A 100 -7.78 -13.30 -4.79
N TRP A 101 -7.37 -13.94 -3.69
CA TRP A 101 -5.99 -13.91 -3.23
C TRP A 101 -5.00 -14.51 -4.23
N SER A 102 -5.40 -15.52 -5.00
CA SER A 102 -4.55 -16.07 -6.07
C SER A 102 -4.28 -15.04 -7.15
N ASP A 103 -5.29 -14.25 -7.52
CA ASP A 103 -5.15 -13.18 -8.52
C ASP A 103 -4.34 -12.01 -7.97
N GLN A 104 -4.50 -11.70 -6.67
CA GLN A 104 -3.64 -10.71 -6.00
C GLN A 104 -2.17 -11.13 -6.06
N LYS A 105 -1.87 -12.40 -5.75
CA LYS A 105 -0.50 -12.93 -5.79
C LYS A 105 0.10 -12.82 -7.18
N SER A 106 -0.59 -13.36 -8.18
CA SER A 106 -0.18 -13.25 -9.59
C SER A 106 0.02 -11.80 -10.04
N ARG A 107 -0.88 -10.88 -9.66
CA ARG A 107 -0.83 -9.47 -10.06
C ARG A 107 0.29 -8.68 -9.39
N LEU A 108 0.67 -9.06 -8.18
CA LEU A 108 1.67 -8.37 -7.35
C LEU A 108 3.05 -9.04 -7.38
N GLY A 109 3.19 -10.18 -8.07
CA GLY A 109 4.46 -10.86 -8.28
C GLY A 109 4.83 -11.88 -7.20
N TYR A 110 3.82 -12.50 -6.58
CA TYR A 110 3.94 -13.59 -5.60
C TYR A 110 3.56 -14.94 -6.20
#